data_AF-A0A1M6GNK8-F1
#
_entry.id   AF-A0A1M6GNK8-F1
#
_cell.length_a   1.000
_cell.length_b   1.000
_cell.length_c   1.000
_cell.angle_alpha   90.00
_cell.angle_beta   90.00
_cell.angle_gamma   90.00
#
_symmetry.space_group_name_H-M   'P 1'
#
loop_
_entity.id
_entity.type
_entity.pdbx_description
1 polymer ?
#
loop_
_entity_poly.entity_id
_entity_poly.type
_entity_poly.pdbx_seq_one_letter_code
_entity_poly.pdbx_strand_id
1 'polypeptide(L)'
;MKFTFINSYTQDKFFKGLSLVSSILTIILLFGTPDILQECTVFCKYFVIFLLFAMPVVYSLTSWHCRKRFSIPVVGEKYINVLSGDLFNQKGIIVIPVNSAFDTIVDNRIIAESTVHGSFINKFFKNNTHRLDLEIKQQLANCGITPVKQNKAGNCEKYPLGTIVEIPCGEVKAVLVAITDFDDDNHIIDNPEGYFQALFRLFQYICKCSQALPVYMPLIGLGISKVAMSSEDSIRNVVQVVRSLHMNLPVEISIVVLPKEFPKVNKDFE
;
A
#
# COMPACT_ATOMS: atom_id res chain seq x y z
N MET A 1 -5.72 -14.87 15.76
CA MET A 1 -5.35 -15.82 14.69
C MET A 1 -3.98 -15.37 14.20
N LYS A 2 -2.89 -16.02 14.66
CA LYS A 2 -1.52 -15.70 14.24
C LYS A 2 -1.34 -16.20 12.81
N PHE A 3 -1.03 -15.30 11.88
CA PHE A 3 -0.84 -15.68 10.48
C PHE A 3 0.52 -16.36 10.35
N THR A 4 0.53 -17.69 10.29
CA THR A 4 1.69 -18.56 10.06
C THR A 4 2.29 -18.41 8.63
N PHE A 5 2.43 -17.19 8.12
CA PHE A 5 3.07 -16.89 6.83
C PHE A 5 4.59 -16.76 6.93
N ILE A 6 5.14 -16.56 8.13
CA ILE A 6 6.60 -16.49 8.39
C ILE A 6 7.30 -17.77 7.97
N ASN A 7 6.66 -18.93 8.18
CA ASN A 7 7.33 -20.20 8.01
C ASN A 7 7.60 -20.46 6.53
N SER A 8 6.58 -20.40 5.67
CA SER A 8 6.72 -20.91 4.30
C SER A 8 7.67 -20.10 3.40
N TYR A 9 7.70 -18.76 3.48
CA TYR A 9 8.55 -17.95 2.59
C TYR A 9 10.03 -17.93 3.03
N THR A 10 10.28 -17.71 4.32
CA THR A 10 11.64 -17.72 4.88
C THR A 10 12.22 -19.12 4.78
N GLN A 11 11.41 -20.17 4.99
CA GLN A 11 11.80 -21.55 4.69
C GLN A 11 12.07 -21.75 3.21
N ASP A 12 11.23 -21.29 2.28
CA ASP A 12 11.44 -21.48 0.83
C ASP A 12 12.75 -20.83 0.36
N LYS A 13 13.06 -19.61 0.80
CA LYS A 13 14.34 -18.95 0.47
C LYS A 13 15.54 -19.63 1.14
N PHE A 14 15.39 -20.08 2.38
CA PHE A 14 16.41 -20.87 3.07
C PHE A 14 16.66 -22.21 2.38
N PHE A 15 15.61 -22.96 2.01
CA PHE A 15 15.70 -24.22 1.29
C PHE A 15 16.27 -24.05 -0.11
N LYS A 16 15.96 -22.95 -0.81
CA LYS A 16 16.62 -22.59 -2.08
C LYS A 16 18.11 -22.31 -1.90
N GLY A 17 18.49 -21.58 -0.86
CA GLY A 17 19.89 -21.36 -0.51
C GLY A 17 20.62 -22.66 -0.17
N LEU A 18 20.00 -23.50 0.67
CA LEU A 18 20.52 -24.81 1.06
C LEU A 18 20.66 -25.76 -0.15
N SER A 19 19.68 -25.73 -1.05
CA SER A 19 19.69 -26.49 -2.31
C SER A 19 20.86 -26.08 -3.20
N LEU A 20 21.10 -24.78 -3.37
CA LEU A 20 22.25 -24.28 -4.15
C LEU A 20 23.58 -24.73 -3.55
N VAL A 21 23.73 -24.58 -2.23
CA VAL A 21 24.93 -24.98 -1.50
C VAL A 21 25.17 -26.49 -1.60
N SER A 22 24.12 -27.30 -1.41
CA SER A 22 24.18 -28.77 -1.55
C SER A 22 24.54 -29.19 -2.97
N SER A 23 24.01 -28.50 -3.99
CA SER A 23 24.33 -28.78 -5.39
C SER A 23 25.81 -28.51 -5.67
N ILE A 24 26.35 -27.37 -5.21
CA ILE A 24 27.76 -27.03 -5.36
C ILE A 24 28.64 -28.06 -4.64
N LEU A 25 28.29 -28.43 -3.40
CA LEU A 25 29.02 -29.42 -2.63
C LEU A 25 29.04 -30.80 -3.33
N THR A 26 27.91 -31.22 -3.88
CA THR A 26 27.79 -32.49 -4.61
C THR A 26 28.69 -32.49 -5.85
N ILE A 27 28.73 -31.39 -6.60
CA ILE A 27 29.62 -31.25 -7.76
C ILE A 27 31.09 -31.35 -7.33
N ILE A 28 31.49 -30.66 -6.26
CA ILE A 28 32.86 -30.72 -5.74
C ILE A 28 33.23 -32.16 -5.32
N LEU A 29 32.31 -32.88 -4.66
CA LEU A 29 32.52 -34.27 -4.27
C LEU A 29 32.61 -35.23 -5.47
N LEU A 30 31.88 -34.94 -6.56
CA LEU A 30 31.90 -35.76 -7.78
C LEU A 30 33.27 -35.74 -8.47
N PHE A 31 33.97 -34.61 -8.46
CA PHE A 31 35.31 -34.47 -9.04
C PHE A 31 36.44 -34.96 -8.11
N GLY A 32 36.09 -35.54 -6.96
CA GLY A 32 37.03 -35.95 -5.92
C GLY A 32 37.40 -34.79 -4.99
N THR A 33 37.79 -35.10 -3.75
CA THR A 33 38.34 -34.06 -2.86
C THR A 33 39.66 -33.59 -3.47
N PRO A 34 39.81 -32.31 -3.87
CA PRO A 34 41.10 -31.81 -4.28
C PRO A 34 42.12 -32.07 -3.16
N ASP A 35 43.33 -32.52 -3.49
CA ASP A 35 44.41 -32.81 -2.52
C ASP A 35 44.64 -31.65 -1.52
N ILE A 36 44.30 -30.43 -1.94
CA ILE A 36 44.24 -29.18 -1.17
C ILE A 36 43.43 -29.31 0.14
N LEU A 37 42.31 -30.04 0.17
CA LEU A 37 41.48 -30.23 1.38
C LEU A 37 42.07 -31.25 2.37
N GLN A 38 42.99 -32.10 1.90
CA GLN A 38 43.62 -33.14 2.71
C GLN A 38 44.78 -32.57 3.53
N GLU A 39 45.47 -31.54 3.01
CA GLU A 39 46.54 -30.81 3.71
C GLU A 39 46.03 -29.71 4.67
N CYS A 40 44.74 -29.34 4.60
CA CYS A 40 44.18 -28.33 5.50
C CYS A 40 44.14 -28.78 6.97
N THR A 41 44.51 -27.87 7.88
CA THR A 41 44.35 -28.07 9.33
C THR A 41 42.88 -28.29 9.70
N VAL A 42 42.64 -29.04 10.79
CA VAL A 42 41.29 -29.34 11.30
C VAL A 42 40.44 -28.07 11.48
N PHE A 43 41.06 -26.96 11.86
CA PHE A 43 40.41 -25.65 12.01
C PHE A 43 39.81 -25.12 10.70
N CYS A 44 40.54 -25.21 9.58
CA CYS A 44 40.05 -24.78 8.27
C CYS A 44 38.80 -25.55 7.83
N LYS A 45 38.71 -26.85 8.16
CA LYS A 45 37.55 -27.69 7.82
C LYS A 45 36.29 -27.24 8.56
N TYR A 46 36.40 -26.99 9.87
CA TYR A 46 35.27 -26.46 10.65
C TYR A 46 34.86 -25.05 10.22
N PHE A 47 35.83 -24.22 9.83
CA PHE A 47 35.54 -22.87 9.33
C PHE A 47 34.76 -22.88 8.00
N VAL A 48 35.14 -23.75 7.06
CA VAL A 48 34.41 -23.92 5.79
C VAL A 48 32.98 -24.43 6.04
N ILE A 49 32.80 -25.42 6.92
CA ILE A 49 31.48 -25.92 7.31
C ILE A 49 30.65 -24.79 7.95
N PHE A 50 31.24 -24.01 8.86
CA PHE A 50 30.56 -22.89 9.48
C PHE A 50 30.08 -21.85 8.45
N LEU A 51 30.93 -21.45 7.50
CA LEU A 51 30.55 -20.52 6.43
C LEU A 51 29.43 -21.08 5.54
N LEU A 52 29.46 -22.38 5.28
CA LEU A 52 28.49 -23.09 4.46
C LEU A 52 27.09 -23.07 5.09
N PHE A 53 26.99 -23.14 6.42
CA PHE A 53 25.73 -22.97 7.16
C PHE A 53 25.38 -21.50 7.44
N ALA A 54 26.37 -20.62 7.63
CA ALA A 54 26.14 -19.20 7.91
C ALA A 54 25.61 -18.44 6.68
N MET A 55 26.10 -18.73 5.47
CA MET A 55 25.69 -18.06 4.23
C MET A 55 24.18 -18.15 3.95
N PRO A 56 23.52 -19.32 4.00
CA PRO A 56 22.07 -19.43 3.84
C PRO A 56 21.27 -18.68 4.91
N VAL A 57 21.78 -18.65 6.15
CA VAL A 57 21.14 -17.92 7.26
C VAL A 57 21.22 -16.42 7.01
N VAL A 58 22.40 -15.89 6.66
CA VAL A 58 22.58 -14.47 6.33
C VAL A 58 21.78 -14.08 5.10
N TYR A 59 21.78 -14.90 4.04
CA TYR A 59 20.97 -14.67 2.84
C TYR A 59 19.47 -14.65 3.16
N SER A 60 18.99 -15.57 4.01
CA SER A 60 17.60 -15.62 4.45
C SER A 60 17.22 -14.36 5.25
N LEU A 61 18.06 -13.96 6.22
CA LEU A 61 17.83 -12.77 7.05
C LEU A 61 17.87 -11.46 6.25
N THR A 62 18.79 -11.34 5.30
CA THR A 62 18.89 -10.17 4.40
C THR A 62 17.72 -10.12 3.42
N SER A 63 17.33 -11.25 2.83
CA SER A 63 16.16 -11.32 1.94
C SER A 63 14.85 -11.00 2.67
N TRP A 64 14.77 -11.30 3.97
CA TRP A 64 13.65 -10.90 4.83
C TRP A 64 13.62 -9.37 5.03
N HIS A 65 14.75 -8.77 5.41
CA HIS A 65 14.85 -7.31 5.59
C HIS A 65 14.62 -6.54 4.28
N CYS A 66 14.92 -7.15 3.14
CA CYS A 66 14.67 -6.57 1.82
C CYS A 66 13.31 -6.95 1.21
N ARG A 67 12.37 -7.54 1.98
CA ARG A 67 11.01 -7.77 1.46
C ARG A 67 10.38 -6.44 1.06
N LYS A 68 9.87 -6.39 -0.18
CA LYS A 68 9.16 -5.23 -0.73
C LYS A 68 7.68 -5.50 -0.97
N ARG A 69 7.22 -6.72 -0.71
CA ARG A 69 5.84 -7.16 -0.96
C ARG A 69 5.46 -8.30 -0.02
N PHE A 70 4.23 -8.26 0.49
CA PHE A 70 3.54 -9.42 1.03
C PHE A 70 2.06 -9.39 0.60
N SER A 71 1.37 -10.51 0.73
CA SER A 71 -0.02 -10.66 0.28
C SER A 71 -0.89 -11.17 1.42
N ILE A 72 -2.03 -10.51 1.63
CA ILE A 72 -3.00 -10.84 2.66
C ILE A 72 -4.19 -11.56 2.01
N PRO A 73 -4.55 -12.78 2.44
CA PRO A 73 -5.70 -13.49 1.91
C PRO A 73 -7.00 -12.82 2.37
N VAL A 74 -7.92 -12.61 1.43
CA VAL A 74 -9.23 -11.99 1.71
C VAL A 74 -10.30 -13.08 1.84
N VAL A 75 -10.76 -13.64 0.71
CA VAL A 75 -11.72 -14.75 0.61
C VAL A 75 -11.43 -15.51 -0.69
N GLY A 76 -11.35 -16.85 -0.64
CA GLY A 76 -11.01 -17.69 -1.80
C GLY A 76 -9.55 -17.48 -2.25
N GLU A 77 -9.31 -17.48 -3.57
CA GLU A 77 -7.99 -17.24 -4.19
C GLU A 77 -7.68 -15.74 -4.40
N LYS A 78 -8.35 -14.84 -3.67
CA LYS A 78 -8.17 -13.39 -3.79
C LYS A 78 -7.27 -12.85 -2.67
N TYR A 79 -6.37 -11.97 -3.05
CA TYR A 79 -5.37 -11.37 -2.16
C TYR A 79 -5.33 -9.86 -2.30
N ILE A 80 -5.03 -9.18 -1.19
CA ILE A 80 -4.59 -7.76 -1.19
C ILE A 80 -3.09 -7.76 -1.01
N ASN A 81 -2.37 -7.09 -1.90
CA ASN A 81 -0.93 -6.94 -1.77
C ASN A 81 -0.60 -5.73 -0.91
N VAL A 82 0.47 -5.81 -0.13
CA VAL A 82 1.08 -4.67 0.54
C VAL A 82 2.47 -4.50 -0.05
N LEU A 83 2.74 -3.34 -0.64
CA LEU A 83 3.96 -3.03 -1.37
C LEU A 83 4.75 -1.94 -0.66
N SER A 84 6.08 -2.06 -0.65
CA SER A 84 7.00 -1.01 -0.21
C SER A 84 7.36 -0.12 -1.40
N GLY A 85 7.02 1.17 -1.35
CA GLY A 85 7.37 2.09 -2.43
C GLY A 85 6.66 3.44 -2.38
N ASP A 86 6.69 4.14 -3.52
CA ASP A 86 5.96 5.37 -3.75
C ASP A 86 4.67 5.05 -4.54
N LEU A 87 3.54 5.54 -4.03
CA LEU A 87 2.22 5.40 -4.63
C LEU A 87 2.20 5.96 -6.05
N PHE A 88 2.85 7.09 -6.28
CA PHE A 88 2.77 7.82 -7.54
C PHE A 88 3.73 7.31 -8.62
N ASN A 89 4.51 6.26 -8.34
CA ASN A 89 5.34 5.58 -9.33
C ASN A 89 4.62 4.37 -9.95
N GLN A 90 3.41 4.06 -9.48
CA GLN A 90 2.59 2.96 -10.00
C GLN A 90 1.81 3.40 -11.25
N LYS A 91 1.49 2.44 -12.13
CA LYS A 91 0.70 2.67 -13.35
C LYS A 91 -0.64 1.95 -13.26
N GLY A 92 -1.71 2.58 -13.71
CA GLY A 92 -3.08 2.06 -13.58
C GLY A 92 -3.96 3.00 -12.75
N ILE A 93 -4.79 2.44 -11.88
CA ILE A 93 -5.68 3.22 -11.03
C ILE A 93 -4.98 3.55 -9.72
N ILE A 94 -4.92 4.83 -9.36
CA ILE A 94 -4.38 5.30 -8.09
C ILE A 94 -5.49 5.94 -7.27
N VAL A 95 -5.74 5.40 -6.08
CA VAL A 95 -6.71 5.98 -5.13
C VAL A 95 -6.05 7.13 -4.38
N ILE A 96 -6.68 8.30 -4.41
CA ILE A 96 -6.24 9.51 -3.71
C ILE A 96 -7.31 9.85 -2.65
N PRO A 97 -7.04 9.62 -1.36
CA PRO A 97 -7.92 10.07 -0.30
C PRO A 97 -7.89 11.60 -0.21
N VAL A 98 -9.07 12.22 -0.30
CA VAL A 98 -9.24 13.68 -0.27
C VAL A 98 -10.23 14.09 0.81
N ASN A 99 -10.38 15.39 1.00
CA ASN A 99 -11.39 15.95 1.88
C ASN A 99 -12.76 16.03 1.20
N SER A 100 -13.81 16.13 2.00
CA SER A 100 -15.20 16.21 1.56
C SER A 100 -15.50 17.42 0.67
N ALA A 101 -14.64 18.44 0.69
CA ALA A 101 -14.76 19.65 -0.12
C ALA A 101 -13.99 19.58 -1.45
N PHE A 102 -13.20 18.54 -1.68
CA PHE A 102 -12.30 18.39 -2.82
C PHE A 102 -11.41 19.64 -3.03
N ASP A 103 -10.86 20.19 -1.95
CA ASP A 103 -9.96 21.34 -2.03
C ASP A 103 -8.73 21.04 -2.89
N THR A 104 -8.19 22.05 -3.56
CA THR A 104 -6.98 21.92 -4.41
C THR A 104 -5.85 22.87 -4.00
N ILE A 105 -6.04 23.66 -2.95
CA ILE A 105 -5.09 24.63 -2.45
C ILE A 105 -4.13 23.96 -1.48
N VAL A 106 -2.86 23.84 -1.88
CA VAL A 106 -1.78 23.27 -1.07
C VAL A 106 -0.94 24.39 -0.47
N ASP A 107 -1.22 24.75 0.77
CA ASP A 107 -0.58 25.87 1.49
C ASP A 107 -0.19 25.51 2.94
N ASN A 108 -0.29 24.22 3.30
CA ASN A 108 -0.12 23.71 4.66
C ASN A 108 -1.12 24.26 5.69
N ARG A 109 -2.20 24.91 5.24
CA ARG A 109 -3.34 25.33 6.06
C ARG A 109 -4.60 24.57 5.66
N ILE A 110 -4.93 24.53 4.37
CA ILE A 110 -6.07 23.79 3.82
C ILE A 110 -5.62 22.36 3.50
N ILE A 111 -4.53 22.22 2.72
CA ILE A 111 -3.92 20.93 2.42
C ILE A 111 -2.42 21.01 2.72
N ALA A 112 -1.93 20.06 3.52
CA ALA A 112 -0.51 19.90 3.77
C ALA A 112 0.19 19.15 2.63
N GLU A 113 1.36 19.66 2.22
CA GLU A 113 2.19 19.09 1.15
C GLU A 113 2.63 17.65 1.44
N SER A 114 2.82 17.34 2.72
CA SER A 114 3.23 16.01 3.21
C SER A 114 2.16 14.93 3.12
N THR A 115 0.90 15.31 2.86
CA THR A 115 -0.21 14.36 2.70
C THR A 115 -0.23 13.77 1.30
N VAL A 116 -0.89 12.61 1.14
CA VAL A 116 -1.12 12.03 -0.19
C VAL A 116 -1.89 13.00 -1.09
N HIS A 117 -2.86 13.74 -0.53
CA HIS A 117 -3.64 14.73 -1.27
C HIS A 117 -2.75 15.87 -1.80
N GLY A 118 -1.94 16.49 -0.93
CA GLY A 118 -1.02 17.57 -1.34
C GLY A 118 0.06 17.08 -2.30
N SER A 119 0.63 15.90 -2.06
CA SER A 119 1.61 15.28 -2.95
C SER A 119 1.05 14.97 -4.34
N PHE A 120 -0.23 14.55 -4.43
CA PHE A 120 -0.91 14.34 -5.71
C PHE A 120 -1.01 15.65 -6.51
N ILE A 121 -1.53 16.71 -5.88
CA ILE A 121 -1.68 18.03 -6.52
C ILE A 121 -0.31 18.55 -6.97
N ASN A 122 0.70 18.50 -6.09
CA ASN A 122 2.05 18.96 -6.41
C ASN A 122 2.73 18.15 -7.52
N LYS A 123 2.41 16.87 -7.68
CA LYS A 123 3.02 16.03 -8.71
C LYS A 123 2.37 16.22 -10.08
N PHE A 124 1.04 16.31 -10.13
CA PHE A 124 0.30 16.30 -11.40
C PHE A 124 -0.25 17.68 -11.81
N PHE A 125 -0.45 18.60 -10.87
CA PHE A 125 -1.20 19.86 -11.08
C PHE A 125 -0.53 21.12 -10.49
N LYS A 126 0.74 21.07 -10.06
CA LYS A 126 1.44 22.18 -9.38
C LYS A 126 1.26 23.56 -10.03
N ASN A 127 1.28 23.60 -11.37
CA ASN A 127 1.15 24.84 -12.15
C ASN A 127 -0.21 24.97 -12.85
N ASN A 128 -1.16 24.08 -12.56
CA ASN A 128 -2.45 24.03 -13.25
C ASN A 128 -3.57 23.48 -12.35
N THR A 129 -3.64 23.96 -11.10
CA THR A 129 -4.70 23.61 -10.15
C THR A 129 -6.09 24.01 -10.67
N HIS A 130 -6.17 25.08 -11.46
CA HIS A 130 -7.41 25.50 -12.13
C HIS A 130 -8.01 24.40 -13.02
N ARG A 131 -7.18 23.65 -13.76
CA ARG A 131 -7.65 22.50 -14.54
C ARG A 131 -8.23 21.41 -13.64
N LEU A 132 -7.56 21.11 -12.53
CA LEU A 132 -8.04 20.11 -11.56
C LEU A 132 -9.41 20.52 -10.99
N ASP A 133 -9.56 21.77 -10.56
CA ASP A 133 -10.83 22.31 -10.06
C ASP A 133 -11.96 22.18 -11.07
N LEU A 134 -11.69 22.49 -12.34
CA LEU A 134 -12.68 22.41 -13.40
C LEU A 134 -13.13 20.96 -13.64
N GLU A 135 -12.18 20.03 -13.74
CA GLU A 135 -12.47 18.61 -13.93
C GLU A 135 -13.26 18.02 -12.74
N ILE A 136 -12.87 18.38 -11.51
CA ILE A 136 -13.59 17.98 -10.29
C ILE A 136 -15.02 18.50 -10.30
N LYS A 137 -15.22 19.81 -10.54
CA LYS A 137 -16.57 20.42 -10.56
C LYS A 137 -17.47 19.81 -11.63
N GLN A 138 -16.93 19.57 -12.83
CA GLN A 138 -17.68 18.94 -13.91
C GLN A 138 -18.15 17.53 -13.54
N GLN A 139 -17.29 16.72 -12.92
CA GLN A 139 -17.69 15.38 -12.51
C GLN A 139 -18.69 15.38 -11.36
N LEU A 140 -18.49 16.23 -10.35
CA LEU A 140 -19.40 16.34 -9.22
C LEU A 140 -20.79 16.79 -9.66
N ALA A 141 -20.88 17.70 -10.64
CA ALA A 141 -22.15 18.09 -11.25
C ALA A 141 -22.86 16.90 -11.94
N ASN A 142 -22.09 16.02 -12.58
CA ASN A 142 -22.63 14.82 -13.26
C ASN A 142 -23.02 13.70 -12.28
N CYS A 143 -22.50 13.70 -11.05
CA CYS A 143 -22.85 12.68 -10.05
C CYS A 143 -24.27 12.84 -9.49
N GLY A 144 -24.95 13.98 -9.72
CA GLY A 144 -26.29 14.24 -9.19
C GLY A 144 -26.34 14.33 -7.65
N ILE A 145 -25.19 14.55 -7.01
CA ILE A 145 -25.06 14.69 -5.56
C ILE A 145 -25.26 16.15 -5.20
N THR A 146 -26.23 16.45 -4.34
CA THR A 146 -26.42 17.79 -3.80
C THR A 146 -25.37 18.08 -2.74
N PRO A 147 -24.48 19.08 -2.94
CA PRO A 147 -23.53 19.46 -1.92
C PRO A 147 -24.21 20.20 -0.76
N VAL A 148 -23.61 20.11 0.42
CA VAL A 148 -23.93 20.94 1.57
C VAL A 148 -23.07 22.20 1.50
N LYS A 149 -23.67 23.37 1.67
CA LYS A 149 -22.91 24.62 1.76
C LYS A 149 -22.22 24.73 3.12
N GLN A 150 -21.00 25.23 3.12
CA GLN A 150 -20.19 25.50 4.30
C GLN A 150 -19.52 26.86 4.17
N ASN A 151 -19.18 27.48 5.31
CA ASN A 151 -18.54 28.80 5.33
C ASN A 151 -17.14 28.68 5.92
N LYS A 152 -16.20 28.19 5.10
CA LYS A 152 -14.81 27.95 5.48
C LYS A 152 -13.85 28.38 4.38
N ALA A 153 -12.56 28.46 4.72
CA ALA A 153 -11.51 28.68 3.73
C ALA A 153 -11.37 27.48 2.77
N GLY A 154 -11.32 27.75 1.47
CA GLY A 154 -11.30 26.73 0.41
C GLY A 154 -12.64 26.66 -0.33
N ASN A 155 -13.06 25.46 -0.71
CA ASN A 155 -14.33 25.21 -1.37
C ASN A 155 -15.52 25.34 -0.40
N CYS A 156 -16.52 26.13 -0.77
CA CYS A 156 -17.73 26.36 0.04
C CYS A 156 -18.80 25.25 -0.10
N GLU A 157 -18.49 24.20 -0.86
CA GLU A 157 -19.37 23.05 -1.08
C GLU A 157 -18.72 21.79 -0.50
N LYS A 158 -19.54 20.96 0.12
CA LYS A 158 -19.13 19.75 0.82
C LYS A 158 -19.97 18.58 0.35
N TYR A 159 -19.31 17.48 0.05
CA TYR A 159 -19.90 16.26 -0.47
C TYR A 159 -19.88 15.15 0.58
N PRO A 160 -20.84 14.21 0.54
CA PRO A 160 -20.84 13.06 1.43
C PRO A 160 -19.54 12.25 1.32
N LEU A 161 -19.13 11.64 2.44
CA LEU A 161 -18.00 10.72 2.44
C LEU A 161 -18.25 9.52 1.51
N GLY A 162 -17.19 9.11 0.82
CA GLY A 162 -17.23 8.13 -0.26
C GLY A 162 -17.76 8.67 -1.59
N THR A 163 -17.95 9.98 -1.75
CA THR A 163 -18.06 10.61 -3.08
C THR A 163 -16.76 10.39 -3.84
N ILE A 164 -16.87 10.03 -5.13
CA ILE A 164 -15.73 9.64 -5.96
C ILE A 164 -15.68 10.51 -7.22
N VAL A 165 -14.47 10.96 -7.56
CA VAL A 165 -14.16 11.70 -8.78
C VAL A 165 -12.96 11.04 -9.46
N GLU A 166 -13.01 10.87 -10.77
CA GLU A 166 -11.93 10.35 -11.59
C GLU A 166 -11.16 11.46 -12.29
N ILE A 167 -9.84 11.50 -12.17
CA ILE A 167 -9.01 12.52 -12.82
C ILE A 167 -7.97 11.82 -13.71
N PRO A 168 -8.04 11.98 -15.05
CA PRO A 168 -7.05 11.41 -15.96
C PRO A 168 -5.71 12.16 -15.85
N CYS A 169 -4.66 11.43 -15.48
CA CYS A 169 -3.30 11.93 -15.25
C CYS A 169 -2.29 11.23 -16.18
N GLY A 170 -2.50 11.33 -17.50
CA GLY A 170 -1.69 10.64 -18.49
C GLY A 170 -1.95 9.13 -18.48
N GLU A 171 -0.94 8.31 -18.19
CA GLU A 171 -1.07 6.84 -18.08
C GLU A 171 -1.73 6.38 -16.75
N VAL A 172 -1.99 7.33 -15.85
CA VAL A 172 -2.59 7.06 -14.54
C VAL A 172 -4.03 7.56 -14.51
N LYS A 173 -4.92 6.76 -13.94
CA LYS A 173 -6.28 7.18 -13.60
C LYS A 173 -6.35 7.43 -12.09
N ALA A 174 -6.40 8.69 -11.68
CA ALA A 174 -6.54 9.03 -10.27
C ALA A 174 -8.02 8.92 -9.87
N VAL A 175 -8.30 8.20 -8.78
CA VAL A 175 -9.64 8.05 -8.19
C VAL A 175 -9.62 8.77 -6.86
N LEU A 176 -10.15 9.99 -6.85
CA LEU A 176 -10.26 10.83 -5.67
C LEU A 176 -11.46 10.35 -4.87
N VAL A 177 -11.26 10.07 -3.58
CA VAL A 177 -12.33 9.62 -2.69
C VAL A 177 -12.40 10.52 -1.46
N ALA A 178 -13.57 11.11 -1.22
CA ALA A 178 -13.83 11.90 -0.03
C ALA A 178 -13.80 11.01 1.21
N ILE A 179 -12.80 11.15 2.08
CA ILE A 179 -12.64 10.30 3.27
C ILE A 179 -12.47 11.09 4.56
N THR A 180 -12.13 12.37 4.45
CA THR A 180 -11.96 13.27 5.58
C THR A 180 -12.99 14.37 5.53
N ASP A 181 -13.47 14.76 6.70
CA ASP A 181 -14.41 15.84 6.84
C ASP A 181 -13.87 16.89 7.80
N PHE A 182 -14.22 18.15 7.53
CA PHE A 182 -13.75 19.30 8.29
C PHE A 182 -14.94 20.12 8.80
N ASP A 183 -14.77 20.72 9.97
CA ASP A 183 -15.65 21.76 10.48
C ASP A 183 -15.34 23.12 9.84
N ASP A 184 -16.08 24.16 10.23
CA ASP A 184 -15.93 25.51 9.69
C ASP A 184 -14.58 26.15 10.06
N ASP A 185 -13.91 25.65 11.10
CA ASP A 185 -12.59 26.09 11.57
C ASP A 185 -11.44 25.26 10.94
N ASN A 186 -11.73 24.42 9.95
CA ASN A 186 -10.78 23.49 9.33
C ASN A 186 -10.17 22.45 10.30
N HIS A 187 -10.87 22.08 11.37
CA HIS A 187 -10.52 20.91 12.18
C HIS A 187 -11.17 19.64 11.62
N ILE A 188 -10.47 18.52 11.77
CA ILE A 188 -10.96 17.21 11.34
C ILE A 188 -12.11 16.76 12.23
N ILE A 189 -13.24 16.42 11.61
CA ILE A 189 -14.38 15.80 12.27
C ILE A 189 -14.15 14.28 12.33
N ASP A 190 -14.06 13.73 13.54
CA ASP A 190 -13.93 12.28 13.73
C ASP A 190 -15.27 11.61 13.40
N ASN A 191 -15.30 10.86 12.30
CA ASN A 191 -16.50 10.17 11.81
C ASN A 191 -16.17 8.73 11.35
N PRO A 192 -16.06 7.77 12.31
CA PRO A 192 -15.74 6.38 12.00
C PRO A 192 -16.75 5.71 11.05
N GLU A 193 -18.04 6.02 11.20
CA GLU A 193 -19.09 5.49 10.32
C GLU A 193 -18.89 5.96 8.88
N GLY A 194 -18.63 7.26 8.72
CA GLY A 194 -18.32 7.86 7.43
C GLY A 194 -17.05 7.31 6.79
N TYR A 195 -16.02 6.98 7.58
CA TYR A 195 -14.82 6.30 7.12
C TYR A 195 -15.12 4.93 6.51
N PHE A 196 -15.87 4.07 7.23
CA PHE A 196 -16.24 2.75 6.71
C PHE A 196 -17.18 2.85 5.51
N GLN A 197 -18.10 3.82 5.50
CA GLN A 197 -18.95 4.09 4.34
C GLN A 197 -18.12 4.50 3.12
N ALA A 198 -17.10 5.34 3.30
CA ALA A 198 -16.21 5.75 2.21
C ALA A 198 -15.40 4.58 1.65
N LEU A 199 -14.84 3.72 2.51
CA LEU A 199 -14.18 2.49 2.07
C LEU A 199 -15.12 1.56 1.29
N PHE A 200 -16.34 1.37 1.80
CA PHE A 200 -17.33 0.52 1.14
C PHE A 200 -17.68 1.03 -0.26
N ARG A 201 -17.95 2.34 -0.39
CA ARG A 201 -18.22 2.98 -1.69
C ARG A 201 -17.02 2.91 -2.64
N LEU A 202 -15.80 3.12 -2.12
CA LEU A 202 -14.56 2.98 -2.88
C LEU A 202 -14.42 1.58 -3.50
N PHE A 203 -14.61 0.53 -2.71
CA PHE A 203 -14.46 -0.83 -3.22
C PHE A 203 -15.62 -1.25 -4.14
N GLN A 204 -16.85 -0.77 -3.89
CA GLN A 204 -17.94 -0.92 -4.86
C GLN A 204 -17.60 -0.29 -6.21
N TYR A 205 -17.05 0.93 -6.16
CA TYR A 205 -16.62 1.66 -7.35
C TYR A 205 -15.53 0.91 -8.11
N ILE A 206 -14.47 0.50 -7.40
CA ILE A 206 -13.34 -0.24 -7.97
C ILE A 206 -13.82 -1.55 -8.64
N CYS A 207 -14.72 -2.30 -8.01
CA CYS A 207 -15.25 -3.54 -8.60
C CYS A 207 -16.04 -3.28 -9.89
N LYS A 208 -16.72 -2.12 -10.00
CA LYS A 208 -17.50 -1.76 -11.19
C LYS A 208 -16.66 -1.15 -12.31
N CYS A 209 -15.68 -0.32 -11.97
CA CYS A 209 -15.03 0.59 -12.92
C CYS A 209 -13.56 0.29 -13.18
N SER A 210 -12.96 -0.71 -12.52
CA SER A 210 -11.51 -0.99 -12.68
C SER A 210 -11.11 -1.50 -14.06
N GLN A 211 -12.03 -2.12 -14.82
CA GLN A 211 -11.77 -2.64 -16.17
C GLN A 211 -10.48 -3.50 -16.26
N ALA A 212 -10.22 -4.33 -15.25
CA ALA A 212 -9.01 -5.17 -15.12
C ALA A 212 -7.68 -4.41 -14.97
N LEU A 213 -7.70 -3.09 -14.72
CA LEU A 213 -6.50 -2.34 -14.33
C LEU A 213 -6.10 -2.65 -12.89
N PRO A 214 -4.79 -2.71 -12.59
CA PRO A 214 -4.32 -2.79 -11.21
C PRO A 214 -4.66 -1.52 -10.45
N VAL A 215 -5.04 -1.69 -9.18
CA VAL A 215 -5.44 -0.60 -8.28
C VAL A 215 -4.41 -0.45 -7.17
N TYR A 216 -3.89 0.76 -7.01
CA TYR A 216 -2.93 1.13 -5.99
C TYR A 216 -3.56 2.17 -5.06
N MET A 217 -3.44 1.95 -3.75
CA MET A 217 -3.96 2.88 -2.74
C MET A 217 -2.96 3.08 -1.62
N PRO A 218 -2.93 4.23 -0.96
CA PRO A 218 -2.14 4.42 0.25
C PRO A 218 -2.81 3.70 1.44
N LEU A 219 -2.18 3.79 2.60
CA LEU A 219 -2.86 3.57 3.87
C LEU A 219 -3.92 4.66 4.07
N ILE A 220 -5.17 4.25 4.28
CA ILE A 220 -6.33 5.15 4.41
C ILE A 220 -6.74 5.20 5.87
N GLY A 221 -6.77 6.40 6.47
CA GLY A 221 -7.21 6.59 7.86
C GLY A 221 -6.17 7.12 8.84
N LEU A 222 -4.88 7.15 8.46
CA LEU A 222 -3.76 7.44 9.38
C LEU A 222 -3.73 8.86 9.98
N GLY A 223 -4.53 9.78 9.45
CA GLY A 223 -4.60 11.16 9.95
C GLY A 223 -6.03 11.65 10.20
N ILE A 224 -7.02 10.74 10.25
CA ILE A 224 -8.45 11.10 10.27
C ILE A 224 -9.04 11.13 11.68
N SER A 225 -8.44 10.42 12.65
CA SER A 225 -8.96 10.36 14.02
C SER A 225 -8.07 11.12 15.00
N LYS A 226 -8.70 11.65 16.07
CA LYS A 226 -8.01 12.22 17.24
C LYS A 226 -7.14 11.17 17.95
N VAL A 227 -7.46 9.88 17.77
CA VAL A 227 -6.60 8.76 18.15
C VAL A 227 -5.85 8.32 16.90
N ALA A 228 -4.52 8.36 16.92
CA ALA A 228 -3.71 7.95 15.79
C ALA A 228 -4.01 6.49 15.41
N MET A 229 -4.67 6.28 14.26
CA MET A 229 -4.90 4.95 13.70
C MET A 229 -3.56 4.35 13.29
N SER A 230 -3.30 3.10 13.68
CA SER A 230 -2.08 2.41 13.27
C SER A 230 -2.15 1.99 11.79
N SER A 231 -0.98 1.81 11.16
CA SER A 231 -0.89 1.24 9.81
C SER A 231 -1.52 -0.16 9.74
N GLU A 232 -1.45 -0.94 10.82
CA GLU A 232 -2.08 -2.24 10.93
C GLU A 232 -3.61 -2.13 10.90
N ASP A 233 -4.18 -1.25 11.72
CA ASP A 233 -5.63 -1.05 11.78
C ASP A 233 -6.19 -0.57 10.43
N SER A 234 -5.47 0.34 9.76
CA SER A 234 -5.84 0.80 8.41
C SER A 234 -5.94 -0.35 7.41
N ILE A 235 -4.94 -1.24 7.38
CA ILE A 235 -4.94 -2.41 6.49
C ILE A 235 -6.05 -3.39 6.91
N ARG A 236 -6.21 -3.65 8.21
CA ARG A 236 -7.24 -4.55 8.73
C ARG A 236 -8.65 -4.08 8.36
N ASN A 237 -8.92 -2.78 8.48
CA ASN A 237 -10.18 -2.16 8.10
C ASN A 237 -10.46 -2.35 6.60
N VAL A 238 -9.46 -2.09 5.76
CA VAL A 238 -9.55 -2.33 4.31
C VAL A 238 -9.86 -3.81 4.03
N VAL A 239 -9.11 -4.74 4.60
CA VAL A 239 -9.33 -6.18 4.41
C VAL A 239 -10.73 -6.58 4.86
N GLN A 240 -11.22 -6.06 5.99
CA GLN A 240 -12.55 -6.36 6.51
C GLN A 240 -13.67 -5.86 5.60
N VAL A 241 -13.57 -4.63 5.09
CA VAL A 241 -14.55 -4.09 4.13
C VAL A 241 -14.54 -4.89 2.82
N VAL A 242 -13.36 -5.25 2.35
CA VAL A 242 -13.23 -6.06 1.14
C VAL A 242 -13.85 -7.45 1.33
N ARG A 243 -13.64 -8.08 2.50
CA ARG A 243 -14.27 -9.36 2.86
C ARG A 243 -15.79 -9.26 2.90
N SER A 244 -16.33 -8.18 3.48
CA SER A 244 -17.78 -8.02 3.65
C SER A 244 -18.53 -7.80 2.34
N LEU A 245 -17.86 -7.29 1.31
CA LEU A 245 -18.47 -7.05 0.01
C LEU A 245 -18.84 -8.34 -0.75
N HIS A 246 -18.25 -9.50 -0.42
CA HIS A 246 -18.49 -10.78 -1.13
C HIS A 246 -18.39 -10.70 -2.67
N MET A 247 -17.77 -9.63 -3.21
CA MET A 247 -17.78 -9.33 -4.64
C MET A 247 -16.59 -9.92 -5.39
N ASN A 248 -16.68 -9.92 -6.72
CA ASN A 248 -15.53 -10.14 -7.58
C ASN A 248 -14.62 -8.92 -7.58
N LEU A 249 -13.57 -9.01 -6.76
CA LEU A 249 -12.49 -8.02 -6.75
C LEU A 249 -11.81 -7.96 -8.11
N PRO A 250 -11.29 -6.77 -8.49
CA PRO A 250 -10.40 -6.63 -9.63
C PRO A 250 -9.21 -7.57 -9.57
N VAL A 251 -8.53 -7.68 -10.72
CA VAL A 251 -7.36 -8.54 -10.94
C VAL A 251 -6.25 -8.31 -9.90
N GLU A 252 -5.97 -7.07 -9.51
CA GLU A 252 -4.94 -6.77 -8.51
C GLU A 252 -5.26 -5.51 -7.69
N ILE A 253 -5.32 -5.64 -6.37
CA ILE A 253 -5.40 -4.52 -5.40
C ILE A 253 -4.13 -4.51 -4.57
N SER A 254 -3.48 -3.36 -4.50
CA SER A 254 -2.24 -3.15 -3.76
C SER A 254 -2.29 -1.92 -2.87
N ILE A 255 -1.97 -2.10 -1.59
CA ILE A 255 -1.73 -1.02 -0.64
C ILE A 255 -0.24 -0.67 -0.72
N VAL A 256 0.09 0.57 -1.07
CA VAL A 256 1.46 1.06 -1.16
C VAL A 256 1.82 1.79 0.13
N VAL A 257 2.86 1.31 0.79
CA VAL A 257 3.38 1.82 2.06
C VAL A 257 4.77 2.41 1.81
N LEU A 258 5.06 3.55 2.44
CA LEU A 258 6.38 4.16 2.32
C LEU A 258 7.47 3.21 2.87
N PRO A 259 8.67 3.16 2.26
CA PRO A 259 9.73 2.24 2.68
C PRO A 259 10.11 2.32 4.16
N LYS A 260 9.98 3.49 4.78
CA LYS A 260 10.24 3.73 6.21
C LYS A 260 9.20 3.07 7.15
N GLU A 261 7.98 2.88 6.69
CA GLU A 261 6.85 2.34 7.47
C GLU A 261 6.65 0.84 7.24
N PHE A 262 7.05 0.34 6.07
CA PHE A 262 6.87 -1.05 5.66
C PHE A 262 7.43 -2.08 6.65
N PRO A 263 8.63 -1.93 7.25
CA PRO A 263 9.15 -2.92 8.20
C PRO A 263 8.28 -3.08 9.45
N LYS A 264 7.67 -1.98 9.92
CA LYS A 264 6.76 -1.99 11.07
C LYS A 264 5.49 -2.75 10.72
N VAL A 265 4.86 -2.36 9.61
CA VAL A 265 3.67 -3.03 9.06
C VAL A 265 3.91 -4.51 8.84
N ASN A 266 5.03 -4.88 8.22
CA ASN A 266 5.34 -6.29 7.96
C ASN A 266 5.44 -7.12 9.25
N LYS A 267 5.96 -6.55 10.34
CA LYS A 267 6.08 -7.24 11.63
C LYS A 267 4.72 -7.48 12.31
N ASP A 268 3.76 -6.59 12.11
CA ASP A 268 2.46 -6.66 12.79
C ASP A 268 1.50 -7.67 12.14
N PHE A 269 1.72 -8.01 10.86
CA PHE A 269 0.95 -9.03 10.12
C PHE A 269 1.59 -10.43 10.11
N GLU A 270 2.66 -10.62 10.90
CA GLU A 270 3.35 -11.89 11.18
C GLU A 270 2.74 -12.61 12.41
#